data_AF-A0A259DTB3-F1
#
_entry.id   AF-A0A259DTB3-F1
#
_cell.length_a   1.000
_cell.length_b   1.000
_cell.length_c   1.000
_cell.angle_alpha   90.00
_cell.angle_beta   90.00
_cell.angle_gamma   90.00
#
_symmetry.space_group_name_H-M   'P 1'
#
loop_
_entity.id
_entity.type
_entity.pdbx_description
1 polymer ?
#
loop_
_entity_poly.entity_id
_entity_poly.type
_entity_poly.pdbx_seq_one_letter_code
_entity_poly.pdbx_strand_id
1 'polypeptide(L)'
;MVTGYDHLLFLAGVVFFLYRSKDIATYVSIFAIGHALEDLAVAWLRGAGFDLYTRKGNRPDGGQFGFSVAGGRIRGHVDGIIAVGPEGLGLAVPALWECKTMNAKNWRACVKDGVTKSKPVYAAQIAVYQAYMESSVPGISAAPAVFTAINKDTAEMHHEQVPFDADLAQRMSDRGVRILQATDAGELLPRIAASADFFECRFCPWSDRCWRLER
;
A
#
# COMPACT_ATOMS: atom_id res chain seq x y z
N MET A 1 -12.12 -0.73 19.63
CA MET A 1 -10.88 -0.34 20.34
C MET A 1 -9.88 -1.47 20.21
N VAL A 2 -9.11 -1.49 19.12
CA VAL A 2 -8.02 -2.46 18.91
C VAL A 2 -6.72 -1.70 19.12
N THR A 3 -6.04 -2.00 20.22
CA THR A 3 -4.77 -1.37 20.62
C THR A 3 -3.60 -2.00 19.86
N GLY A 4 -2.40 -1.42 19.94
CA GLY A 4 -1.24 -1.70 19.08
C GLY A 4 -0.65 -3.12 19.07
N TYR A 5 -1.35 -4.14 19.58
CA TYR A 5 -0.96 -5.55 19.50
C TYR A 5 -0.99 -6.13 18.09
N ASP A 6 -1.83 -5.62 17.18
CA ASP A 6 -1.81 -6.06 15.78
C ASP A 6 -0.51 -5.66 15.07
N HIS A 7 0.09 -4.52 15.42
CA HIS A 7 1.44 -4.16 14.99
C HIS A 7 2.51 -5.08 15.61
N LEU A 8 2.29 -5.59 16.83
CA LEU A 8 3.19 -6.57 17.45
C LEU A 8 3.09 -7.97 16.80
N LEU A 9 1.91 -8.35 16.29
CA LEU A 9 1.74 -9.58 15.50
C LEU A 9 2.27 -9.44 14.06
N PHE A 10 2.12 -8.26 13.44
CA PHE A 10 2.83 -7.93 12.21
C PHE A 10 4.35 -7.96 12.42
N LEU A 11 4.84 -7.38 13.53
CA LEU A 11 6.23 -7.51 13.94
C LEU A 11 6.62 -8.96 14.21
N ALA A 12 5.77 -9.82 14.78
CA ALA A 12 6.08 -11.26 14.92
C ALA A 12 6.27 -11.95 13.55
N GLY A 13 5.43 -11.63 12.56
CA GLY A 13 5.61 -12.10 11.17
C GLY A 13 6.90 -11.58 10.51
N VAL A 14 7.32 -10.35 10.83
CA VAL A 14 8.58 -9.75 10.37
C VAL A 14 9.80 -10.24 11.18
N VAL A 15 9.63 -10.63 12.44
CA VAL A 15 10.68 -11.18 13.32
C VAL A 15 11.14 -12.56 12.83
N PHE A 16 10.28 -13.33 12.15
CA PHE A 16 10.70 -14.52 11.40
C PHE A 16 11.52 -14.22 10.13
N PHE A 17 11.58 -12.95 9.68
CA PHE A 17 12.34 -12.51 8.50
C PHE A 17 13.64 -11.77 8.84
N LEU A 18 13.76 -11.18 10.04
CA LEU A 18 14.88 -10.32 10.42
C LEU A 18 15.80 -11.00 11.45
N TYR A 19 16.68 -11.86 10.95
CA TYR A 19 17.65 -12.65 11.75
C TYR A 19 18.69 -11.82 12.53
N ARG A 20 18.68 -10.48 12.45
CA ARG A 20 19.62 -9.60 13.17
C ARG A 20 18.89 -8.41 13.80
N SER A 21 19.22 -8.11 15.05
CA SER A 21 18.62 -7.00 15.82
C SER A 21 18.76 -5.62 15.16
N LYS A 22 19.85 -5.40 14.40
CA LYS A 22 20.05 -4.16 13.62
C LYS A 22 19.00 -3.98 12.51
N ASP A 23 18.61 -5.08 11.86
CA ASP A 23 17.65 -5.03 10.76
C ASP A 23 16.24 -4.77 11.31
N ILE A 24 15.91 -5.33 12.48
CA ILE A 24 14.69 -5.03 13.24
C ILE A 24 14.62 -3.54 13.61
N ALA A 25 15.70 -2.99 14.21
CA ALA A 25 15.73 -1.59 14.60
C ALA A 25 15.61 -0.63 13.40
N THR A 26 16.24 -0.97 12.27
CA THR A 26 16.12 -0.21 11.01
C THR A 26 14.71 -0.27 10.46
N TYR A 27 14.09 -1.47 10.43
CA TYR A 27 12.72 -1.67 9.97
C TYR A 27 11.73 -0.85 10.81
N VAL A 28 11.75 -1.01 12.14
CA VAL A 28 10.86 -0.26 13.06
C VAL A 28 11.01 1.25 12.88
N SER A 29 12.24 1.75 12.75
CA SER A 29 12.51 3.17 12.53
C SER A 29 11.95 3.69 11.20
N ILE A 30 12.05 2.91 10.12
CA ILE A 30 11.51 3.29 8.80
C ILE A 30 9.97 3.39 8.85
N PHE A 31 9.30 2.47 9.54
CA PHE A 31 7.84 2.53 9.71
C PHE A 31 7.39 3.66 10.63
N ALA A 32 8.09 3.88 11.75
CA ALA A 32 7.79 4.98 12.67
C ALA A 32 7.89 6.36 12.00
N ILE A 33 8.97 6.59 11.22
CA ILE A 33 9.12 7.81 10.41
C ILE A 33 8.05 7.90 9.32
N GLY A 34 7.66 6.76 8.73
CA GLY A 34 6.56 6.68 7.77
C GLY A 34 5.25 7.23 8.32
N HIS A 35 4.78 6.68 9.45
CA HIS A 35 3.53 7.12 10.08
C HIS A 35 3.59 8.60 10.53
N ALA A 36 4.72 9.05 11.09
CA ALA A 36 4.85 10.45 11.53
C ALA A 36 4.77 11.45 10.36
N LEU A 37 5.27 11.09 9.18
CA LEU A 37 5.15 11.90 7.96
C LEU A 37 3.75 11.80 7.33
N GLU A 38 3.06 10.67 7.49
CA GLU A 38 1.66 10.51 7.09
C GLU A 38 0.73 11.40 7.92
N ASP A 39 0.86 11.39 9.25
CA ASP A 39 0.12 12.28 10.16
C ASP A 39 0.35 13.77 9.82
N LEU A 40 1.58 14.15 9.45
CA LEU A 40 1.91 15.50 8.97
C LEU A 40 1.20 15.82 7.64
N ALA A 41 1.18 14.89 6.68
CA ALA A 41 0.46 15.08 5.42
C ALA A 41 -1.06 15.19 5.61
N VAL A 42 -1.64 14.44 6.55
CA VAL A 42 -3.04 14.58 6.97
C VAL A 42 -3.29 15.99 7.51
N ALA A 43 -2.42 16.49 8.37
CA ALA A 43 -2.52 17.83 8.94
C ALA A 43 -2.39 18.93 7.86
N TRP A 44 -1.47 18.78 6.91
CA TRP A 44 -1.29 19.74 5.80
C TRP A 44 -2.46 19.73 4.82
N LEU A 45 -3.00 18.56 4.44
CA LEU A 45 -4.18 18.49 3.56
C LEU A 45 -5.41 19.10 4.23
N ARG A 46 -5.66 18.82 5.51
CA ARG A 46 -6.74 19.46 6.27
C ARG A 46 -6.54 20.97 6.39
N GLY A 47 -5.31 21.42 6.65
CA GLY A 47 -4.95 22.84 6.66
C GLY A 47 -5.11 23.55 5.31
N ALA A 48 -5.00 22.80 4.20
CA ALA A 48 -5.27 23.26 2.84
C ALA A 48 -6.76 23.19 2.43
N GLY A 49 -7.67 22.87 3.36
CA GLY A 49 -9.12 22.87 3.13
C GLY A 49 -9.72 21.57 2.59
N PHE A 50 -9.00 20.45 2.66
CA PHE A 50 -9.55 19.13 2.31
C PHE A 50 -10.30 18.50 3.50
N ASP A 51 -11.51 18.00 3.27
CA ASP A 51 -12.23 17.16 4.23
C ASP A 51 -11.76 15.70 4.09
N LEU A 52 -10.69 15.39 4.82
CA LEU A 52 -9.98 14.11 4.78
C LEU A 52 -10.31 13.24 6.00
N TYR A 53 -10.87 12.05 5.75
CA TYR A 53 -11.21 11.04 6.74
C TYR A 53 -10.18 9.90 6.75
N THR A 54 -9.41 9.75 7.83
CA THR A 54 -8.46 8.63 8.01
C THR A 54 -9.03 7.49 8.86
N ARG A 55 -10.11 7.76 9.61
CA ARG A 55 -10.83 6.79 10.47
C ARG A 55 -12.34 6.97 10.34
N LYS A 56 -13.10 5.89 10.51
CA LYS A 56 -14.57 5.91 10.39
C LYS A 56 -15.18 6.92 11.37
N GLY A 57 -15.93 7.88 10.83
CA GLY A 57 -16.53 8.99 11.59
C GLY A 57 -15.53 10.03 12.12
N ASN A 58 -14.29 10.06 11.60
CA ASN A 58 -13.19 10.94 12.00
C ASN A 58 -12.87 10.95 13.51
N ARG A 59 -13.17 9.85 14.20
CA ARG A 59 -12.92 9.69 15.64
C ARG A 59 -11.61 8.92 15.90
N PRO A 60 -10.85 9.24 16.97
CA PRO A 60 -9.62 8.53 17.32
C PRO A 60 -9.83 7.01 17.55
N ASP A 61 -10.97 6.62 18.13
CA ASP A 61 -11.37 5.24 18.39
C ASP A 61 -12.08 4.57 17.19
N GLY A 62 -12.37 5.34 16.13
CA GLY A 62 -12.92 4.84 14.88
C GLY A 62 -11.97 3.85 14.20
N GLY A 63 -12.52 2.77 13.65
CA GLY A 63 -11.74 1.82 12.86
C GLY A 63 -11.19 2.47 11.58
N GLN A 64 -10.04 1.97 11.09
CA GLN A 64 -9.51 2.36 9.79
C GLN A 64 -10.52 2.04 8.67
N PHE A 65 -10.45 2.82 7.59
CA PHE A 65 -11.12 2.47 6.34
C PHE A 65 -10.35 1.33 5.68
N GLY A 66 -11.06 0.37 5.09
CA GLY A 66 -10.46 -0.85 4.57
C GLY A 66 -11.48 -1.96 4.35
N PHE A 67 -11.00 -3.03 3.74
CA PHE A 67 -11.80 -4.18 3.33
C PHE A 67 -11.24 -5.49 3.89
N SER A 68 -12.07 -6.53 3.89
CA SER A 68 -11.72 -7.87 4.35
C SER A 68 -12.50 -8.90 3.53
N VAL A 69 -11.80 -9.66 2.69
CA VAL A 69 -12.39 -10.63 1.76
C VAL A 69 -11.68 -11.99 1.87
N ALA A 70 -12.21 -13.01 1.18
CA ALA A 70 -11.71 -14.39 1.24
C ALA A 70 -11.55 -14.91 2.69
N GLY A 71 -12.58 -14.71 3.53
CA GLY A 71 -12.55 -15.10 4.95
C GLY A 71 -11.57 -14.30 5.81
N GLY A 72 -11.19 -13.08 5.39
CA GLY A 72 -10.20 -12.25 6.08
C GLY A 72 -8.74 -12.55 5.72
N ARG A 73 -8.51 -13.44 4.74
CA ARG A 73 -7.18 -13.79 4.22
C ARG A 73 -6.60 -12.71 3.30
N ILE A 74 -7.45 -11.88 2.70
CA ILE A 74 -7.05 -10.67 1.97
C ILE A 74 -7.69 -9.48 2.68
N ARG A 75 -6.84 -8.55 3.13
CA ARG A 75 -7.22 -7.33 3.85
C ARG A 75 -6.35 -6.18 3.38
N GLY A 76 -6.91 -4.97 3.39
CA GLY A 76 -6.20 -3.74 3.11
C GLY A 76 -6.83 -2.58 3.86
N HIS A 77 -6.00 -1.61 4.22
CA HIS A 77 -6.42 -0.35 4.86
C HIS A 77 -5.94 0.80 3.99
N VAL A 78 -6.83 1.77 3.75
CA VAL A 78 -6.51 2.99 2.99
C VAL A 78 -5.99 4.06 3.95
N ASP A 79 -5.05 4.88 3.48
CA ASP A 79 -4.46 5.94 4.31
C ASP A 79 -5.50 7.06 4.59
N GLY A 80 -6.41 7.32 3.64
CA GLY A 80 -7.64 8.07 3.91
C GLY A 80 -8.64 8.15 2.76
N ILE A 81 -9.74 8.85 3.01
CA ILE A 81 -10.81 9.19 2.04
C ILE A 81 -11.01 10.70 2.05
N ILE A 82 -10.86 11.35 0.89
CA ILE A 82 -11.21 12.76 0.70
C ILE A 82 -12.69 12.83 0.33
N ALA A 83 -13.52 13.40 1.20
CA ALA A 83 -14.95 13.60 0.95
C ALA A 83 -15.24 14.93 0.23
N VAL A 84 -14.42 15.96 0.48
CA VAL A 84 -14.53 17.29 -0.13
C VAL A 84 -13.13 17.83 -0.38
N GLY A 85 -12.88 18.36 -1.58
CA GLY A 85 -11.68 19.13 -1.90
C GLY A 85 -11.94 20.64 -1.86
N PRO A 86 -10.91 21.48 -1.73
CA PRO A 86 -11.08 22.93 -1.77
C PRO A 86 -11.64 23.42 -3.11
N GLU A 87 -12.41 24.51 -3.08
CA GLU A 87 -13.08 25.08 -4.24
C GLU A 87 -12.08 25.46 -5.36
N GLY A 88 -12.48 25.26 -6.61
CA GLY A 88 -11.64 25.53 -7.78
C GLY A 88 -10.58 24.47 -8.11
N LEU A 89 -10.32 23.50 -7.22
CA LEU A 89 -9.33 22.43 -7.49
C LEU A 89 -9.81 21.41 -8.53
N GLY A 90 -11.12 21.27 -8.73
CA GLY A 90 -11.71 20.33 -9.70
C GLY A 90 -11.54 18.85 -9.35
N LEU A 91 -11.25 18.53 -8.08
CA LEU A 91 -11.10 17.15 -7.61
C LEU A 91 -12.47 16.45 -7.53
N ALA A 92 -12.62 15.33 -8.24
CA ALA A 92 -13.76 14.44 -8.07
C ALA A 92 -13.70 13.75 -6.69
N VAL A 93 -14.85 13.61 -6.02
CA VAL A 93 -14.96 13.04 -4.68
C VAL A 93 -16.20 12.13 -4.58
N PRO A 94 -16.22 11.09 -3.71
CA PRO A 94 -15.17 10.72 -2.75
C PRO A 94 -13.93 10.14 -3.44
N ALA A 95 -12.74 10.62 -3.08
CA ALA A 95 -11.47 10.12 -3.62
C ALA A 95 -10.71 9.32 -2.56
N LEU A 96 -10.12 8.19 -2.98
CA LEU A 96 -9.14 7.48 -2.16
C LEU A 96 -7.88 8.33 -2.02
N TRP A 97 -7.32 8.42 -0.82
CA TRP A 97 -6.02 9.03 -0.57
C TRP A 97 -5.00 7.97 -0.14
N GLU A 98 -3.83 7.98 -0.78
CA GLU A 98 -2.72 7.07 -0.53
C GLU A 98 -1.42 7.88 -0.40
N CYS A 99 -0.72 7.74 0.73
CA CYS A 99 0.49 8.48 1.07
C CYS A 99 1.70 7.55 1.15
N LYS A 100 2.81 7.89 0.49
CA LYS A 100 4.06 7.11 0.59
C LYS A 100 5.27 8.00 0.76
N THR A 101 6.12 7.63 1.72
CA THR A 101 7.43 8.27 1.95
C THR A 101 8.53 7.52 1.21
N MET A 102 9.42 8.23 0.54
CA MET A 102 10.48 7.61 -0.26
C MET A 102 11.72 8.49 -0.35
N ASN A 103 12.85 7.91 -0.74
CA ASN A 103 14.08 8.68 -1.00
C ASN A 103 13.98 9.47 -2.31
N ALA A 104 14.84 10.47 -2.47
CA ALA A 104 14.82 11.42 -3.58
C ALA A 104 15.01 10.76 -4.96
N LYS A 105 15.70 9.61 -5.04
CA LYS A 105 15.80 8.84 -6.29
C LYS A 105 14.42 8.32 -6.72
N ASN A 106 13.68 7.69 -5.78
CA ASN A 106 12.34 7.18 -6.07
C ASN A 106 11.32 8.30 -6.23
N TRP A 107 11.43 9.38 -5.44
CA TRP A 107 10.55 10.53 -5.51
C TRP A 107 10.65 11.24 -6.87
N ARG A 108 11.86 11.53 -7.35
CA ARG A 108 12.07 12.12 -8.69
C ARG A 108 11.54 11.23 -9.82
N ALA A 109 11.58 9.91 -9.65
CA ALA A 109 10.98 8.99 -10.62
C ALA A 109 9.44 9.05 -10.61
N CYS A 110 8.80 9.22 -9.45
CA CYS A 110 7.35 9.45 -9.37
C CYS A 110 6.99 10.79 -10.03
N VAL A 111 7.65 11.88 -9.64
CA VAL A 111 7.43 13.23 -10.22
C VAL A 111 7.59 13.25 -11.74
N LYS A 112 8.54 12.50 -12.29
CA LYS A 112 8.85 12.48 -13.73
C LYS A 112 7.92 11.56 -14.54
N ASP A 113 7.67 10.34 -14.04
CA ASP A 113 7.08 9.25 -14.83
C ASP A 113 5.69 8.80 -14.30
N GLY A 114 5.23 9.35 -13.17
CA GLY A 114 4.01 8.98 -12.44
C GLY A 114 4.15 7.69 -11.62
N VAL A 115 3.34 7.54 -10.57
CA VAL A 115 3.35 6.35 -9.68
C VAL A 115 3.11 5.06 -10.46
N THR A 116 2.22 5.06 -11.46
CA THR A 116 1.87 3.85 -12.24
C THR A 116 3.07 3.26 -12.98
N LYS A 117 4.00 4.08 -13.49
CA LYS A 117 5.23 3.60 -14.16
C LYS A 117 6.37 3.37 -13.19
N SER A 118 6.58 4.31 -12.26
CA SER A 118 7.75 4.31 -11.35
C SER A 118 7.61 3.38 -10.15
N LYS A 119 6.36 3.07 -9.76
CA LYS A 119 5.96 2.23 -8.62
C LYS A 119 4.68 1.42 -8.95
N PRO A 120 4.70 0.48 -9.92
CA PRO A 120 3.52 -0.30 -10.30
C PRO A 120 2.82 -1.05 -9.14
N VAL A 121 3.55 -1.38 -8.08
CA VAL A 121 3.00 -1.98 -6.85
C VAL A 121 2.04 -1.04 -6.12
N TYR A 122 2.30 0.27 -6.08
CA TYR A 122 1.41 1.24 -5.44
C TYR A 122 0.19 1.52 -6.32
N ALA A 123 0.33 1.56 -7.63
CA ALA A 123 -0.83 1.64 -8.53
C ALA A 123 -1.72 0.38 -8.44
N ALA A 124 -1.13 -0.81 -8.32
CA ALA A 124 -1.85 -2.05 -8.05
C ALA A 124 -2.61 -1.99 -6.70
N GLN A 125 -1.98 -1.45 -5.65
CA GLN A 125 -2.61 -1.26 -4.35
C GLN A 125 -3.80 -0.28 -4.44
N ILE A 126 -3.61 0.90 -5.05
CA ILE A 126 -4.65 1.92 -5.26
C ILE A 126 -5.85 1.33 -6.01
N ALA A 127 -5.62 0.65 -7.13
CA ALA A 127 -6.68 0.05 -7.95
C ALA A 127 -7.46 -1.02 -7.17
N VAL A 128 -6.77 -1.94 -6.49
CA VAL A 128 -7.38 -2.96 -5.62
C VAL A 128 -8.19 -2.31 -4.50
N TYR A 129 -7.68 -1.24 -3.90
CA TYR A 129 -8.36 -0.54 -2.82
C TYR A 129 -9.63 0.16 -3.31
N GLN A 130 -9.60 0.90 -4.42
CA GLN A 130 -10.81 1.51 -5.00
C GLN A 130 -11.89 0.46 -5.30
N ALA A 131 -11.51 -0.67 -5.92
CA ALA A 131 -12.46 -1.74 -6.25
C ALA A 131 -13.13 -2.35 -5.01
N TYR A 132 -12.36 -2.69 -3.96
CA TYR A 132 -12.94 -3.29 -2.75
C TYR A 132 -13.65 -2.28 -1.83
N MET A 133 -13.27 -1.01 -1.87
CA MET A 133 -13.88 0.04 -1.05
C MET A 133 -15.24 0.52 -1.57
N GLU A 134 -15.54 0.38 -2.87
CA GLU A 134 -16.78 0.83 -3.53
C GLU A 134 -18.06 0.44 -2.77
N SER A 135 -18.14 -0.79 -2.27
CA SER A 135 -19.29 -1.26 -1.48
C SER A 135 -19.51 -0.52 -0.14
N SER A 136 -18.47 0.12 0.38
CA SER A 136 -18.44 0.82 1.66
C SER A 136 -18.32 2.35 1.54
N VAL A 137 -17.85 2.83 0.39
CA VAL A 137 -17.73 4.24 0.01
C VAL A 137 -18.17 4.33 -1.46
N PRO A 138 -19.48 4.41 -1.75
CA PRO A 138 -19.99 4.46 -3.11
C PRO A 138 -19.44 5.66 -3.89
N GLY A 139 -19.04 5.43 -5.14
CA GLY A 139 -18.42 6.41 -6.03
C GLY A 139 -16.89 6.50 -5.95
N ILE A 140 -16.23 5.79 -5.02
CA ILE A 140 -14.76 5.87 -4.85
C ILE A 140 -13.97 5.34 -6.05
N SER A 141 -14.55 4.45 -6.85
CA SER A 141 -13.97 3.97 -8.12
C SER A 141 -14.29 4.87 -9.32
N ALA A 142 -15.23 5.81 -9.20
CA ALA A 142 -15.56 6.78 -10.24
C ALA A 142 -14.66 8.03 -10.21
N ALA A 143 -14.10 8.37 -9.03
CA ALA A 143 -13.09 9.42 -8.88
C ALA A 143 -11.66 8.87 -9.04
N PRO A 144 -10.71 9.64 -9.59
CA PRO A 144 -9.29 9.33 -9.45
C PRO A 144 -8.87 9.35 -7.98
N ALA A 145 -7.99 8.42 -7.58
CA ALA A 145 -7.34 8.48 -6.28
C ALA A 145 -6.30 9.62 -6.25
N VAL A 146 -6.05 10.19 -5.07
CA VAL A 146 -4.97 11.16 -4.84
C VAL A 146 -3.79 10.42 -4.23
N PHE A 147 -2.67 10.34 -4.96
CA PHE A 147 -1.41 9.80 -4.46
C PHE A 147 -0.51 10.93 -3.98
N THR A 148 -0.02 10.84 -2.74
CA THR A 148 0.98 11.75 -2.17
C THR A 148 2.34 11.03 -2.03
N ALA A 149 3.38 11.58 -2.64
CA ALA A 149 4.76 11.15 -2.46
C ALA A 149 5.57 12.19 -1.66
N ILE A 150 6.07 11.82 -0.48
CA ILE A 150 6.92 12.66 0.38
C ILE A 150 8.39 12.26 0.22
N ASN A 151 9.24 13.21 -0.14
CA ASN A 151 10.68 13.01 -0.24
C ASN A 151 11.33 13.08 1.15
N LYS A 152 11.88 11.96 1.64
CA LYS A 152 12.53 11.89 2.95
C LYS A 152 13.89 12.61 3.02
N ASP A 153 14.49 12.95 1.88
CA ASP A 153 15.79 13.62 1.84
C ASP A 153 15.66 15.16 1.74
N THR A 154 14.49 15.69 1.36
CA THR A 154 14.27 17.14 1.15
C THR A 154 12.95 17.69 1.72
N ALA A 155 12.07 16.83 2.24
CA ALA A 155 10.69 17.14 2.65
C ALA A 155 9.76 17.66 1.53
N GLU A 156 10.19 17.67 0.26
CA GLU A 156 9.34 18.01 -0.88
C GLU A 156 8.17 17.02 -1.01
N MET A 157 6.99 17.55 -1.34
CA MET A 157 5.79 16.75 -1.63
C MET A 157 5.43 16.79 -3.11
N HIS A 158 4.94 15.67 -3.61
CA HIS A 158 4.33 15.56 -4.93
C HIS A 158 2.94 14.94 -4.76
N HIS A 159 1.97 15.45 -5.51
CA HIS A 159 0.60 14.94 -5.55
C HIS A 159 0.22 14.67 -7.01
N GLU A 160 -0.36 13.50 -7.28
CA GLU A 160 -0.91 13.15 -8.59
C GLU A 160 -2.29 12.48 -8.45
N GLN A 161 -3.13 12.67 -9.47
CA GLN A 161 -4.40 11.94 -9.59
C GLN A 161 -4.17 10.65 -10.37
N VAL A 162 -4.55 9.53 -9.79
CA VAL A 162 -4.40 8.17 -10.35
C VAL A 162 -5.80 7.68 -10.76
N PRO A 163 -6.11 7.58 -12.07
CA PRO A 163 -7.39 7.03 -12.52
C PRO A 163 -7.57 5.58 -12.07
N PHE A 164 -8.81 5.20 -11.81
CA PHE A 164 -9.15 3.81 -11.47
C PHE A 164 -8.86 2.86 -12.64
N ASP A 165 -8.04 1.84 -12.40
CA ASP A 165 -7.72 0.78 -13.37
C ASP A 165 -8.42 -0.52 -12.93
N ALA A 166 -9.64 -0.71 -13.44
CA ALA A 166 -10.48 -1.88 -13.13
C ALA A 166 -9.81 -3.20 -13.53
N ASP A 167 -9.12 -3.24 -14.68
CA ASP A 167 -8.46 -4.45 -15.15
C ASP A 167 -7.26 -4.79 -14.25
N LEU A 168 -6.51 -3.80 -13.76
CA LEU A 168 -5.44 -4.00 -12.79
C LEU A 168 -6.00 -4.50 -11.45
N ALA A 169 -7.08 -3.90 -10.96
CA ALA A 169 -7.76 -4.35 -9.75
C ALA A 169 -8.19 -5.82 -9.85
N GLN A 170 -8.80 -6.20 -10.98
CA GLN A 170 -9.22 -7.59 -11.24
C GLN A 170 -8.02 -8.53 -11.31
N ARG A 171 -7.02 -8.25 -12.18
CA ARG A 171 -5.81 -9.09 -12.33
C ARG A 171 -5.06 -9.30 -11.01
N MET A 172 -4.99 -8.28 -10.15
CA MET A 172 -4.32 -8.39 -8.85
C MET A 172 -5.17 -9.15 -7.82
N SER A 173 -6.49 -9.03 -7.88
CA SER A 173 -7.42 -9.83 -7.07
C SER A 173 -7.34 -11.31 -7.45
N ASP A 174 -7.38 -11.64 -8.74
CA ASP A 174 -7.23 -13.01 -9.25
C ASP A 174 -5.87 -13.62 -8.86
N ARG A 175 -4.81 -12.82 -8.91
CA ARG A 175 -3.48 -13.22 -8.43
C ARG A 175 -3.50 -13.53 -6.93
N GLY A 176 -4.21 -12.73 -6.13
CA GLY A 176 -4.43 -12.98 -4.70
C GLY A 176 -5.14 -14.31 -4.46
N VAL A 177 -6.27 -14.54 -5.14
CA VAL A 177 -7.03 -15.80 -5.05
C VAL A 177 -6.17 -17.01 -5.44
N ARG A 178 -5.41 -16.93 -6.53
CA ARG A 178 -4.49 -17.99 -6.98
C ARG A 178 -3.41 -18.31 -5.94
N ILE A 179 -2.88 -17.31 -5.25
CA ILE A 179 -1.92 -17.52 -4.14
C ILE A 179 -2.59 -18.26 -2.99
N LEU A 180 -3.82 -17.89 -2.60
CA LEU A 180 -4.55 -18.60 -1.54
C LEU A 180 -4.84 -20.05 -1.91
N GLN A 181 -5.34 -20.30 -3.13
CA GLN A 181 -5.65 -21.65 -3.62
C GLN A 181 -4.41 -22.56 -3.66
N ALA A 182 -3.29 -22.06 -4.21
CA ALA A 182 -2.04 -22.81 -4.21
C ALA A 182 -1.53 -23.08 -2.78
N THR A 183 -1.68 -22.11 -1.87
CA THR A 183 -1.33 -22.29 -0.45
C THR A 183 -2.17 -23.37 0.22
N ASP A 184 -3.49 -23.41 -0.05
CA ASP A 184 -4.42 -24.39 0.51
C ASP A 184 -4.16 -25.81 -0.03
N ALA A 185 -3.76 -25.92 -1.29
CA ALA A 185 -3.38 -27.18 -1.93
C ALA A 185 -1.94 -27.64 -1.59
N GLY A 186 -1.14 -26.81 -0.91
CA GLY A 186 0.29 -27.08 -0.68
C GLY A 186 1.16 -26.95 -1.93
N GLU A 187 0.65 -26.35 -3.00
CA GLU A 187 1.31 -26.23 -4.31
C GLU A 187 2.37 -25.12 -4.35
N LEU A 188 3.50 -25.42 -5.00
CA LEU A 188 4.54 -24.42 -5.28
C LEU A 188 4.28 -23.74 -6.63
N LEU A 189 3.73 -22.51 -6.59
CA LEU A 189 3.59 -21.65 -7.78
C LEU A 189 4.90 -21.60 -8.60
N PRO A 190 4.85 -21.54 -9.95
CA PRO A 190 6.03 -21.62 -10.82
C PRO A 190 7.19 -20.70 -10.43
N ARG A 191 8.43 -21.16 -10.67
CA ARG A 191 9.62 -20.30 -10.47
C ARG A 191 9.54 -19.10 -11.43
N ILE A 192 9.99 -17.93 -10.96
CA ILE A 192 10.09 -16.71 -11.78
C ILE A 192 11.14 -16.83 -12.90
N ALA A 193 12.07 -17.79 -12.79
CA ALA A 193 13.16 -18.00 -13.73
C ALA A 193 13.49 -19.50 -13.90
N ALA A 194 14.23 -19.81 -14.97
CA ALA A 194 14.71 -21.16 -15.28
C ALA A 194 16.03 -21.55 -14.60
N SER A 195 16.79 -20.58 -14.06
CA SER A 195 18.06 -20.82 -13.33
C SER A 195 18.14 -19.98 -12.06
N ALA A 196 18.85 -20.50 -11.05
CA ALA A 196 19.13 -19.81 -9.78
C ALA A 196 19.99 -18.55 -9.95
N ASP A 197 20.78 -18.47 -11.03
CA ASP A 197 21.66 -17.34 -11.34
C ASP A 197 20.92 -16.12 -11.92
N PHE A 198 19.62 -16.22 -12.16
CA PHE A 198 18.80 -15.07 -12.52
C PHE A 198 18.88 -14.00 -11.42
N PHE A 199 18.90 -12.70 -11.77
CA PHE A 199 19.38 -11.68 -10.82
C PHE A 199 18.46 -11.52 -9.61
N GLU A 200 17.14 -11.55 -9.78
CA GLU A 200 16.16 -11.56 -8.69
C GLU A 200 16.27 -12.84 -7.85
N CYS A 201 16.66 -13.97 -8.44
CA CYS A 201 16.90 -15.21 -7.70
C CYS A 201 18.19 -15.12 -6.86
N ARG A 202 19.28 -14.54 -7.39
CA ARG A 202 20.53 -14.36 -6.64
C ARG A 202 20.38 -13.47 -5.40
N PHE A 203 19.49 -12.48 -5.45
CA PHE A 203 19.21 -11.59 -4.31
C PHE A 203 17.96 -12.00 -3.50
N CYS A 204 17.34 -13.15 -3.79
CA CYS A 204 16.17 -13.64 -3.06
C CYS A 204 16.61 -14.35 -1.75
N PRO A 205 16.15 -13.92 -0.56
CA PRO A 205 16.44 -14.63 0.70
C PRO A 205 15.94 -16.08 0.73
N TRP A 206 14.98 -16.42 -0.14
CA TRP A 206 14.39 -17.75 -0.26
C TRP A 206 14.94 -18.56 -1.44
N SER A 207 15.96 -18.07 -2.15
CA SER A 207 16.52 -18.73 -3.34
C SER A 207 16.87 -20.19 -3.07
N ASP A 208 17.69 -20.43 -2.05
CA ASP A 208 18.14 -21.76 -1.61
C ASP A 208 16.96 -22.73 -1.38
N ARG A 209 15.92 -22.29 -0.64
CA ARG A 209 14.67 -23.06 -0.45
C ARG A 209 13.92 -23.29 -1.77
N CYS A 210 13.82 -22.28 -2.63
CA CYS A 210 13.10 -22.35 -3.91
C CYS A 210 13.74 -23.31 -4.91
N TRP A 211 15.07 -23.45 -4.87
CA TRP A 211 15.86 -24.29 -5.78
C TRP A 211 16.13 -25.70 -5.24
N ARG A 212 16.18 -25.91 -3.91
CA ARG A 212 16.23 -27.25 -3.29
C ARG A 212 14.96 -28.08 -3.47
N LEU A 213 13.79 -27.44 -3.59
CA LEU A 213 12.51 -28.15 -3.69
C LEU A 213 12.30 -28.70 -5.11
N GLU A 214 12.00 -29.99 -5.20
CA GLU A 214 11.45 -30.63 -6.39
C GLU A 214 10.05 -30.04 -6.71
N ARG A 215 9.68 -30.06 -7.99
CA ARG A 215 8.51 -29.37 -8.56
C ARG A 215 7.95 -30.14 -9.74
#